data_AF-A0A7W1ZZ12-F1
#
_entry.id   AF-A0A7W1ZZ12-F1
#
_cell.length_a   1.000
_cell.length_b   1.000
_cell.length_c   1.000
_cell.angle_alpha   90.00
_cell.angle_beta   90.00
_cell.angle_gamma   90.00
#
_symmetry.space_group_name_H-M   'P 1'
#
loop_
_entity.id
_entity.type
_entity.pdbx_description
1 polymer ?
#
loop_
_entity_poly.entity_id
_entity_poly.type
_entity_poly.pdbx_seq_one_letter_code
_entity_poly.pdbx_strand_id
1 'polypeptide(L)'
;MGDSRYKRVSRSRPCLICGKPDWCSRAVDESVSFCARITDGADRLSKKERWGVFYHDRVAINQPSSFINEPRNFLKQDVSIPLAPLEIR
;
A
#
# COMPACT_ATOMS: atom_id res chain seq x y z
N MET A 1 -2.23 23.85 6.31
CA MET A 1 -2.26 22.37 6.45
C MET A 1 -1.22 21.99 7.49
N GLY A 2 -1.60 22.01 8.77
CA GLY A 2 -0.69 21.90 9.91
C GLY A 2 -1.02 20.71 10.82
N ASP A 3 -1.00 19.50 10.28
CA ASP A 3 -1.07 18.27 11.07
C ASP A 3 -0.12 17.24 10.41
N SER A 4 1.07 17.11 10.99
CA SER A 4 2.29 16.50 10.42
C SER A 4 2.24 14.97 10.25
N ARG A 5 1.06 14.36 10.12
CA ARG A 5 0.90 12.90 9.97
C ARG A 5 1.08 12.42 8.54
N TYR A 6 0.85 13.31 7.56
CA TYR A 6 0.99 12.99 6.15
C TYR A 6 2.00 13.94 5.49
N LYS A 7 2.95 13.37 4.74
CA LYS A 7 3.96 14.08 3.97
C LYS A 7 3.73 13.91 2.48
N ARG A 8 4.08 14.94 1.71
CA ARG A 8 4.13 14.85 0.25
C ARG A 8 5.22 13.88 -0.18
N VAL A 9 4.99 13.19 -1.29
CA VAL A 9 6.06 12.44 -1.96
C VAL A 9 7.13 13.39 -2.49
N SER A 10 8.34 12.88 -2.70
CA SER A 10 9.48 13.63 -3.23
C SER A 10 10.30 12.74 -4.15
N ARG A 11 11.33 13.30 -4.80
CA ARG A 11 12.28 12.52 -5.63
C ARG A 11 13.02 11.45 -4.82
N SER A 12 13.34 11.74 -3.56
CA SER A 12 14.00 10.80 -2.65
C SER A 12 13.04 9.77 -2.06
N ARG A 13 11.73 10.04 -2.05
CA ARG A 13 10.69 9.10 -1.63
C ARG A 13 9.44 9.22 -2.52
N PRO A 14 9.44 8.55 -3.68
CA PRO A 14 8.32 8.60 -4.62
C PRO A 14 7.09 7.85 -4.08
N CYS A 15 5.95 8.02 -4.76
CA CYS A 15 4.73 7.29 -4.43
C CYS A 15 4.91 5.77 -4.59
N LEU A 16 4.52 4.98 -3.58
CA LEU A 16 4.57 3.51 -3.63
C LEU A 16 3.59 2.88 -4.62
N ILE A 17 2.61 3.65 -5.11
CA ILE A 17 1.55 3.15 -6.00
C ILE A 17 1.87 3.47 -7.46
N CYS A 18 2.20 4.72 -7.78
CA CYS A 18 2.44 5.16 -9.16
C CYS A 18 3.91 5.50 -9.48
N GLY A 19 4.81 5.43 -8.50
CA GLY A 19 6.24 5.73 -8.66
C GLY A 19 6.58 7.21 -8.92
N LYS A 20 5.60 8.12 -8.98
CA LYS A 20 5.85 9.54 -9.26
C LYS A 20 6.29 10.30 -8.00
N PRO A 21 7.22 11.27 -8.14
CA PRO A 21 7.79 12.03 -7.02
C PRO A 21 6.95 13.24 -6.59
N ASP A 22 5.77 13.43 -7.19
CA ASP A 22 4.91 14.59 -6.98
C ASP A 22 3.42 14.20 -6.91
N TRP A 23 2.60 15.15 -6.47
CA TRP A 23 1.12 15.08 -6.40
C TRP A 23 0.52 14.05 -5.46
N CYS A 24 1.26 13.04 -5.02
CA CYS A 24 0.80 12.07 -4.04
C CYS A 24 1.19 12.47 -2.61
N SER A 25 0.62 11.78 -1.62
CA SER A 25 0.98 11.93 -0.21
C SER A 25 1.13 10.56 0.45
N ARG A 26 1.84 10.49 1.56
CA ARG A 26 2.05 9.27 2.35
C ARG A 26 1.98 9.59 3.83
N ALA A 27 1.63 8.62 4.65
CA ALA A 27 1.84 8.70 6.09
C ALA A 27 3.34 8.75 6.42
N VAL A 28 3.68 9.40 7.53
CA VAL A 28 5.08 9.51 7.98
C VAL A 28 5.64 8.13 8.30
N ASP A 29 4.87 7.36 9.06
CA ASP A 29 4.99 5.93 9.16
C ASP A 29 4.42 5.37 7.85
N GLU A 30 5.14 4.68 6.97
CA GLU A 30 4.63 4.36 5.62
C GLU A 30 3.41 3.36 5.56
N SER A 31 2.52 3.34 6.56
CA SER A 31 1.28 2.55 6.65
C SER A 31 0.19 2.96 5.67
N VAL A 32 0.16 4.21 5.20
CA VAL A 32 -0.87 4.68 4.26
C VAL A 32 -0.24 5.45 3.11
N SER A 33 -0.68 5.16 1.89
CA SER A 33 -0.34 5.93 0.69
C SER A 33 -1.60 6.54 0.07
N PHE A 34 -1.49 7.79 -0.36
CA PHE A 34 -2.54 8.52 -1.06
C PHE A 34 -2.06 8.82 -2.48
N CYS A 35 -2.60 8.11 -3.47
CA CYS A 35 -2.25 8.29 -4.87
C CYS A 35 -3.29 9.17 -5.57
N ALA A 36 -2.82 10.27 -6.16
CA ALA A 36 -3.66 11.16 -6.95
C ALA A 36 -3.91 10.66 -8.39
N ARG A 37 -3.16 9.64 -8.84
CA ARG A 37 -3.16 9.17 -10.23
C ARG A 37 -3.81 7.81 -10.43
N ILE A 38 -3.66 6.93 -9.46
CA ILE A 38 -4.17 5.55 -9.51
C ILE A 38 -5.20 5.40 -8.40
N THR A 39 -6.40 5.03 -8.81
CA THR A 39 -7.53 4.70 -7.92
C THR A 39 -7.91 3.22 -8.02
N ASP A 40 -7.42 2.53 -9.04
CA ASP A 40 -7.62 1.09 -9.21
C ASP A 40 -6.93 0.34 -8.07
N GLY A 41 -7.64 -0.63 -7.48
CA GLY A 41 -7.16 -1.38 -6.32
C GLY A 41 -7.01 -0.56 -5.03
N ALA A 42 -7.54 0.66 -4.94
CA ALA A 42 -7.52 1.43 -3.71
C ALA A 42 -8.53 0.87 -2.69
N ASP A 43 -8.13 0.76 -1.42
CA ASP A 43 -9.02 0.35 -0.32
C ASP A 43 -10.20 1.30 -0.16
N ARG A 44 -9.93 2.60 -0.37
CA ARG A 44 -10.97 3.63 -0.41
C ARG A 44 -10.56 4.80 -1.26
N LEU A 45 -11.55 5.60 -1.64
CA LEU A 45 -11.33 6.90 -2.28
C LEU A 45 -11.46 8.03 -1.26
N SER A 46 -10.56 9.01 -1.35
CA SER A 46 -10.69 10.24 -0.59
C SER A 46 -11.94 11.01 -1.03
N LYS A 47 -12.80 11.39 -0.08
CA LYS A 47 -14.10 12.00 -0.37
C LYS A 47 -14.02 13.29 -1.21
N LYS A 48 -12.96 14.07 -1.03
CA LYS A 48 -12.82 15.40 -1.64
C LYS A 48 -12.08 15.35 -2.98
N GLU A 49 -10.91 14.75 -2.98
CA GLU A 49 -9.99 14.80 -4.13
C GLU A 49 -10.07 13.55 -5.02
N ARG A 50 -10.89 12.56 -4.65
CA ARG A 50 -10.99 11.25 -5.31
C ARG A 50 -9.67 10.49 -5.45
N TRP A 51 -8.68 10.80 -4.61
CA TRP A 51 -7.41 10.09 -4.57
C TRP A 51 -7.61 8.67 -4.04
N GLY A 52 -6.89 7.70 -4.61
CA GLY A 52 -6.81 6.36 -4.09
C GLY A 52 -6.07 6.34 -2.75
N VAL A 53 -6.68 5.75 -1.73
CA VAL A 53 -6.07 5.52 -0.43
C VAL A 53 -5.75 4.03 -0.32
N PHE A 54 -4.50 3.74 -0.02
CA PHE A 54 -3.95 2.39 0.06
C PHE A 54 -3.35 2.18 1.45
N TYR A 55 -3.85 1.17 2.16
CA TYR A 55 -3.34 0.74 3.45
C TYR A 55 -2.28 -0.34 3.24
N HIS A 56 -1.12 -0.13 3.86
CA HIS A 56 -0.04 -1.10 3.93
C HIS A 56 -0.10 -1.70 5.32
N ASP A 57 -0.72 -2.87 5.44
CA ASP A 57 -0.73 -3.62 6.69
C ASP A 57 0.72 -3.88 7.10
N ARG A 58 1.14 -3.20 8.15
CA ARG A 58 2.44 -3.44 8.77
C ARG A 58 2.36 -4.73 9.53
N VAL A 59 2.50 -5.86 8.85
CA VAL A 59 3.10 -7.03 9.49
C VAL A 59 4.55 -6.63 9.75
N ALA A 60 4.79 -6.09 10.95
CA ALA A 60 6.12 -5.75 11.43
C ALA A 60 6.92 -7.05 11.56
N ILE A 61 7.55 -7.49 10.46
CA ILE A 61 8.62 -8.47 10.53
C ILE A 61 9.90 -7.74 10.17
N ASN A 62 10.79 -7.72 11.16
CA ASN A 62 12.15 -7.23 11.14
C ASN A 62 12.89 -7.54 9.82
N GLN A 63 12.82 -6.65 8.84
CA GLN A 63 13.63 -6.72 7.63
C GLN A 63 14.22 -5.32 7.40
N PRO A 64 15.50 -5.08 7.74
CA PRO A 64 16.19 -3.94 7.20
C PRO A 64 16.43 -4.25 5.72
N SER A 65 16.03 -3.36 4.83
CA SER A 65 16.86 -2.88 3.72
C SER A 65 16.09 -2.58 2.44
N SER A 66 16.69 -1.65 1.69
CA SER A 66 16.75 -1.64 0.24
C SER A 66 15.49 -1.21 -0.50
N PHE A 67 15.49 0.09 -0.79
CA PHE A 67 15.14 0.61 -2.11
C PHE A 67 15.39 -0.41 -3.23
N ILE A 68 14.37 -1.03 -3.79
CA ILE A 68 14.35 -1.45 -5.20
C ILE A 68 12.95 -1.22 -5.74
N ASN A 69 12.91 -0.57 -6.90
CA ASN A 69 11.75 -0.44 -7.77
C ASN A 69 11.36 -1.85 -8.26
N GLU A 70 10.41 -2.50 -7.60
CA GLU A 70 9.74 -3.68 -8.16
C GLU A 70 8.23 -3.44 -8.18
N PRO A 71 7.54 -3.71 -9.31
CA PRO A 71 6.10 -3.67 -9.35
C PRO A 71 5.60 -4.69 -8.34
N ARG A 72 4.86 -4.21 -7.33
CA ARG A 72 4.14 -5.07 -6.39
C ARG A 72 3.13 -5.89 -7.18
N ASN A 73 3.59 -7.02 -7.70
CA ASN A 73 2.75 -8.17 -7.98
C ASN A 73 2.15 -8.54 -6.62
N PHE A 74 0.91 -8.10 -6.41
CA PHE A 74 0.03 -8.73 -5.43
C PHE A 74 -0.11 -10.20 -5.85
N LEU A 75 0.85 -11.02 -5.43
CA LEU A 75 0.63 -12.44 -5.32
C LEU A 75 -0.49 -12.58 -4.30
N LYS A 76 -1.70 -12.83 -4.81
CA LYS A 76 -2.82 -13.37 -4.06
C LYS A 76 -2.24 -14.47 -3.18
N GLN A 77 -2.26 -14.30 -1.86
CA GLN A 77 -2.04 -15.41 -0.95
C GLN A 77 -3.20 -16.38 -1.20
N ASP A 78 -2.94 -17.37 -2.03
CA ASP A 78 -3.75 -18.57 -2.13
C ASP A 78 -3.60 -19.29 -0.80
N VAL A 79 -4.51 -18.97 0.12
CA VAL A 79 -4.67 -19.73 1.36
C VAL A 79 -5.18 -21.10 0.93
N SER A 80 -4.24 -22.02 0.74
CA SER A 80 -4.54 -23.43 0.54
C SER A 80 -5.07 -23.96 1.87
N ILE A 81 -6.39 -23.93 2.02
CA ILE A 81 -7.08 -24.60 3.12
C ILE A 81 -6.84 -26.11 2.93
N PRO A 82 -6.22 -26.82 3.89
CA PRO A 82 -6.15 -28.28 3.79
C PRO A 82 -7.57 -28.83 3.84
N LEU A 83 -7.96 -29.53 2.78
CA LEU A 83 -9.23 -30.25 2.70
C LEU A 83 -9.29 -31.24 3.87
N ALA A 84 -10.29 -31.09 4.73
CA ALA A 84 -10.55 -32.01 5.83
C ALA A 84 -10.74 -33.44 5.27
N PRO A 85 -10.20 -34.47 5.93
CA PRO A 85 -10.44 -35.85 5.51
C PRO A 85 -11.92 -36.18 5.65
N LEU A 86 -12.53 -36.69 4.57
CA LEU A 86 -13.87 -37.27 4.62
C LEU A 86 -13.78 -38.62 5.34
N GLU A 87 -14.12 -38.65 6.62
CA GLU A 87 -14.36 -39.92 7.33
C GLU A 87 -15.75 -40.45 6.92
N ILE A 88 -15.75 -41.50 6.12
CA ILE A 88 -16.93 -42.31 5.79
C ILE A 88 -17.16 -43.28 6.95
N ARG A 89 -18.36 -43.26 7.54
CA ARG A 89 -18.89 -44.33 8.40
C ARG A 89 -20.27 -44.72 7.92
#